data_AF-A0A2S5VLZ8-F1
#
_entry.id   AF-A0A2S5VLZ8-F1
#
_cell.length_a   1.000
_cell.length_b   1.000
_cell.length_c   1.000
_cell.angle_alpha   90.00
_cell.angle_beta   90.00
_cell.angle_gamma   90.00
#
_symmetry.space_group_name_H-M   'P 1'
#
loop_
_entity.id
_entity.type
_entity.pdbx_description
1 polymer ?
#
loop_
_entity_poly.entity_id
_entity_poly.type
_entity_poly.pdbx_seq_one_letter_code
_entity_poly.pdbx_strand_id
1 'polypeptide(L)'
;MEPHELGHNRLATAARRAPMSRATRLGTWLCVSLIIGVPALVGLAVWATSPPAVVTTVVRADGTEERVQWRDHPGHAEWSTADALAAPPLDEAIATQESMVREMTDRLGSRFGMSWSSGPDPAQAESITFETENRWGGPSMLRGVNLPTWQSDAVPGTWAGKQEAMRIMSEVLVAHGWSEPYLDQERWPEDPEDLVEMYGGSRPEDQVLVAGGAEGPGSQWMFFSLQDMSLDADGTFAKRNEGAAAYGWEQNSINVSFGASGLLPSGDRAEFERRAAPFAGLPQPDALED
;
A
#
# COMPACT_ATOMS: atom_id res chain seq x y z
N MET A 1 29.92 -16.23 71.29
CA MET A 1 30.00 -17.41 70.41
C MET A 1 29.73 -16.91 69.01
N GLU A 2 30.77 -16.45 68.32
CA GLU A 2 30.78 -16.35 66.85
C GLU A 2 30.90 -17.76 66.25
N PRO A 3 30.77 -17.97 64.92
CA PRO A 3 30.03 -17.23 63.88
C PRO A 3 29.21 -18.21 62.99
N HIS A 4 28.41 -17.72 62.03
CA HIS A 4 28.60 -18.06 60.60
C HIS A 4 27.60 -17.35 59.69
N GLU A 5 28.20 -16.68 58.70
CA GLU A 5 27.61 -16.00 57.56
C GLU A 5 26.89 -16.92 56.57
N LEU A 6 26.06 -16.29 55.73
CA LEU A 6 25.79 -16.48 54.29
C LEU A 6 24.29 -16.17 54.08
N GLY A 7 23.85 -15.09 53.45
CA GLY A 7 24.38 -14.45 52.26
C GLY A 7 23.33 -14.60 51.15
N HIS A 8 22.42 -13.63 50.99
CA HIS A 8 21.70 -13.44 49.73
C HIS A 8 21.27 -11.98 49.55
N ASN A 9 22.10 -11.28 48.76
CA ASN A 9 21.76 -10.08 48.02
C ASN A 9 20.52 -10.32 47.15
N ARG A 10 19.48 -9.48 47.29
CA ARG A 10 18.59 -9.12 46.18
C ARG A 10 18.63 -7.61 45.99
N LEU A 11 19.61 -7.18 45.20
CA LEU A 11 19.61 -5.88 44.54
C LEU A 11 18.54 -5.93 43.45
N ALA A 12 17.46 -5.18 43.64
CA ALA A 12 16.56 -4.82 42.57
C ALA A 12 17.26 -3.74 41.72
N THR A 13 17.95 -4.18 40.66
CA THR A 13 18.53 -3.27 39.67
C THR A 13 17.40 -2.75 38.80
N ALA A 14 17.01 -1.51 39.05
CA ALA A 14 16.19 -0.71 38.14
C ALA A 14 16.90 -0.60 36.78
N ALA A 15 16.37 -1.27 35.76
CA ALA A 15 16.76 -1.03 34.38
C ALA A 15 16.18 0.34 33.97
N ARG A 16 17.03 1.35 34.00
CA ARG A 16 16.80 2.64 33.33
C ARG A 16 16.59 2.36 31.84
N ARG A 17 15.37 2.52 31.34
CA ARG A 17 15.12 2.70 29.92
C ARG A 17 15.79 4.00 29.50
N ALA A 18 16.75 3.92 28.59
CA ALA A 18 17.32 5.08 27.93
C ALA A 18 16.19 5.81 27.16
N PRO A 19 16.19 7.15 27.15
CA PRO A 19 15.22 7.91 26.36
C PRO A 19 15.49 7.69 24.87
N MET A 20 14.52 7.11 24.16
CA MET A 20 14.55 7.08 22.70
C MET A 20 14.58 8.52 22.17
N SER A 21 15.63 8.83 21.42
CA SER A 21 15.87 10.10 20.77
C SER A 21 14.77 10.44 19.77
N ARG A 22 14.35 11.70 19.77
CA ARG A 22 13.32 12.32 18.91
C ARG A 22 13.71 12.43 17.43
N ALA A 23 14.13 11.34 16.79
CA ALA A 23 14.60 11.35 15.41
C ALA A 23 14.05 10.16 14.61
N THR A 24 12.73 10.01 14.57
CA THR A 24 12.03 9.24 13.53
C THR A 24 10.60 9.75 13.43
N ARG A 25 10.45 10.92 12.82
CA ARG A 25 9.21 11.40 12.21
C ARG A 25 9.57 11.78 10.78
N LEU A 26 9.85 10.77 9.95
CA LEU A 26 9.69 10.93 8.52
C LEU A 26 8.26 10.47 8.24
N GLY A 27 7.36 11.45 8.16
CA GLY A 27 6.03 11.23 7.63
C GLY A 27 6.19 10.76 6.19
N THR A 28 5.61 9.60 5.90
CA THR A 28 5.38 9.15 4.52
C THR A 28 4.30 10.08 3.97
N TRP A 29 4.73 11.15 3.32
CA TRP A 29 3.85 12.01 2.54
C TRP A 29 3.29 11.19 1.37
N LEU A 30 2.11 10.60 1.54
CA LEU A 30 1.29 10.17 0.41
C LEU A 30 0.52 11.39 -0.09
N CYS A 31 1.24 12.37 -0.65
CA CYS A 31 0.60 13.35 -1.50
C CYS A 31 -0.01 12.59 -2.67
N VAL A 32 -1.34 12.47 -2.71
CA VAL A 32 -2.07 12.14 -3.95
C VAL A 32 -1.74 13.24 -4.96
N SER A 33 -0.65 13.00 -5.67
CA SER A 33 -0.16 13.76 -6.79
C SER A 33 -0.55 12.93 -7.99
N LEU A 34 -1.55 13.41 -8.73
CA LEU A 34 -1.89 12.88 -10.04
C LEU A 34 -0.59 12.86 -10.87
N ILE A 35 -0.09 11.67 -11.22
CA ILE A 35 1.12 11.52 -12.01
C ILE A 35 0.82 12.03 -13.43
N ILE A 36 1.16 13.28 -13.70
CA ILE A 36 1.20 13.83 -15.06
C ILE A 36 2.59 13.57 -15.61
N GLY A 37 2.66 12.68 -16.62
CA GLY A 37 3.89 12.34 -17.32
C GLY A 37 4.53 13.54 -18.01
N VAL A 38 5.83 13.74 -17.76
CA VAL A 38 6.71 14.56 -18.61
C VAL A 38 7.87 13.68 -19.07
N PRO A 39 7.89 13.20 -20.33
CA PRO A 39 9.05 12.52 -20.88
C PRO A 39 9.95 13.56 -21.57
N ALA A 40 11.00 14.03 -20.90
CA ALA A 40 12.09 14.73 -21.58
C ALA A 40 13.42 14.69 -20.82
N LEU A 41 14.30 13.79 -21.29
CA LEU A 41 15.75 14.00 -21.45
C LEU A 41 16.57 14.39 -20.20
N VAL A 42 17.10 13.39 -19.50
CA VAL A 42 18.46 13.46 -18.91
C VAL A 42 19.22 12.18 -19.26
N GLY A 43 19.96 12.24 -20.37
CA GLY A 43 21.10 11.36 -20.55
C GLY A 43 22.34 12.09 -20.03
N LEU A 44 22.90 11.66 -18.90
CA LEU A 44 24.36 11.62 -18.64
C LEU A 44 24.68 10.94 -17.30
N ALA A 45 25.48 9.87 -17.38
CA ALA A 45 26.39 9.32 -16.36
C ALA A 45 25.82 8.75 -15.04
N VAL A 46 25.31 7.50 -15.07
CA VAL A 46 25.30 6.61 -13.89
C VAL A 46 26.54 5.71 -13.96
N TRP A 47 27.63 6.11 -13.32
CA TRP A 47 28.66 5.16 -12.91
C TRP A 47 28.19 4.46 -11.63
N ALA A 48 27.77 3.20 -11.81
CA ALA A 48 27.78 2.10 -10.85
C ALA A 48 27.97 2.46 -9.36
N THR A 49 26.89 2.86 -8.69
CA THR A 49 26.73 2.62 -7.26
C THR A 49 25.72 1.49 -7.11
N SER A 50 26.19 0.25 -7.28
CA SER A 50 25.37 -0.89 -6.89
C SER A 50 25.12 -0.79 -5.38
N PRO A 51 23.89 -0.98 -4.91
CA PRO A 51 23.61 -1.02 -3.49
C PRO A 51 24.53 -2.02 -2.76
N PRO A 52 24.85 -1.78 -1.47
CA PRO A 52 25.70 -2.69 -0.71
C PRO A 52 25.09 -4.08 -0.70
N ALA A 53 25.93 -5.10 -0.90
CA ALA A 53 25.48 -6.48 -0.94
C ALA A 53 24.93 -6.90 0.43
N VAL A 54 23.67 -7.32 0.47
CA VAL A 54 23.04 -7.92 1.66
C VAL A 54 23.35 -9.42 1.66
N VAL A 55 24.17 -9.88 2.60
CA VAL A 55 24.71 -11.25 2.64
C VAL A 55 24.56 -11.87 4.02
N THR A 56 24.10 -13.11 4.07
CA THR A 56 24.14 -13.94 5.29
C THR A 56 25.19 -15.04 5.12
N THR A 57 26.06 -15.20 6.10
CA THR A 57 27.01 -16.33 6.16
C THR A 57 26.40 -17.48 6.95
N VAL A 58 26.33 -18.64 6.33
CA VAL A 58 25.81 -19.89 6.89
C VAL A 58 26.96 -20.85 7.11
N VAL A 59 27.09 -21.39 8.32
CA VAL A 59 28.06 -22.44 8.62
C VAL A 59 27.36 -23.79 8.52
N ARG A 60 27.80 -24.64 7.58
CA ARG A 60 27.24 -25.98 7.39
C ARG A 60 27.77 -26.95 8.45
N ALA A 61 27.13 -28.12 8.54
CA ALA A 61 27.47 -29.16 9.52
C ALA A 61 28.91 -29.70 9.38
N ASP A 62 29.52 -29.58 8.20
CA ASP A 62 30.92 -29.95 7.94
C ASP A 62 31.92 -28.82 8.25
N GLY A 63 31.44 -27.69 8.80
CA GLY A 63 32.24 -26.52 9.12
C GLY A 63 32.52 -25.59 7.95
N THR A 64 31.97 -25.85 6.76
CA THR A 64 32.13 -24.96 5.60
C THR A 64 31.24 -23.73 5.72
N GLU A 65 31.79 -22.57 5.37
CA GLU A 65 31.03 -21.32 5.28
C GLU A 65 30.46 -21.14 3.87
N GLU A 66 29.16 -20.88 3.78
CA GLU A 66 28.46 -20.49 2.58
C GLU A 66 27.94 -19.06 2.72
N ARG A 67 28.03 -18.26 1.64
CA ARG A 67 27.49 -16.92 1.59
C ARG A 67 26.24 -16.90 0.72
N VAL A 68 25.12 -16.56 1.34
CA VAL A 68 23.82 -16.41 0.67
C VAL A 68 23.59 -14.93 0.40
N GLN A 69 23.38 -14.56 -0.87
CA GLN A 69 23.15 -13.19 -1.29
C GLN A 69 21.65 -12.90 -1.42
N TRP A 70 21.12 -11.98 -0.63
CA TRP A 70 19.69 -11.69 -0.58
C TRP A 70 19.15 -11.01 -1.83
N ARG A 71 20.01 -10.35 -2.62
CA ARG A 71 19.67 -9.89 -3.97
C ARG A 71 19.16 -11.01 -4.90
N ASP A 72 19.46 -12.27 -4.62
CA ASP A 72 19.02 -13.40 -5.44
C ASP A 72 17.72 -14.04 -4.91
N HIS A 73 17.18 -13.54 -3.79
CA HIS A 73 15.91 -14.02 -3.24
C HIS A 73 14.75 -13.65 -4.18
N PRO A 74 13.85 -14.60 -4.52
CA PRO A 74 12.79 -14.36 -5.52
C PRO A 74 11.61 -13.55 -4.98
N GLY A 75 11.47 -13.43 -3.65
CA GLY A 75 10.42 -12.68 -2.96
C GLY A 75 10.72 -11.18 -2.84
N HIS A 76 10.27 -10.57 -1.75
CA HIS A 76 10.41 -9.14 -1.45
C HIS A 76 10.63 -8.96 0.05
N ALA A 77 11.43 -7.98 0.47
CA ALA A 77 11.80 -7.83 1.88
C ALA A 77 10.64 -7.51 2.83
N GLU A 78 9.52 -7.01 2.31
CA GLU A 78 8.33 -6.67 3.12
C GLU A 78 7.41 -7.87 3.37
N TRP A 79 7.55 -8.97 2.62
CA TRP A 79 6.65 -10.13 2.72
C TRP A 79 7.45 -11.41 2.91
N SER A 80 6.99 -12.29 3.79
CA SER A 80 7.65 -13.58 3.93
C SER A 80 7.39 -14.46 2.70
N THR A 81 8.32 -15.38 2.41
CA THR A 81 8.12 -16.42 1.39
C THR A 81 6.83 -17.22 1.61
N ALA A 82 6.44 -17.43 2.88
CA ALA A 82 5.20 -18.13 3.21
C ALA A 82 3.96 -17.30 2.81
N ASP A 83 3.97 -15.99 3.08
CA ASP A 83 2.86 -15.10 2.72
C ASP A 83 2.71 -14.99 1.20
N ALA A 84 3.82 -14.86 0.47
CA ALA A 84 3.83 -14.81 -0.99
C ALA A 84 3.25 -16.11 -1.62
N LEU A 85 3.50 -17.27 -1.00
CA LEU A 85 2.99 -18.57 -1.46
C LEU A 85 1.56 -18.88 -0.99
N ALA A 86 1.09 -18.19 0.04
CA ALA A 86 -0.26 -18.29 0.58
C ALA A 86 -1.24 -17.33 -0.09
N ALA A 87 -0.73 -16.22 -0.64
CA ALA A 87 -1.53 -15.27 -1.40
C ALA A 87 -2.15 -15.91 -2.66
N PRO A 88 -3.32 -15.42 -3.11
CA PRO A 88 -3.87 -15.82 -4.40
C PRO A 88 -2.86 -15.54 -5.53
N PRO A 89 -2.81 -16.39 -6.57
CA PRO A 89 -2.06 -16.09 -7.77
C PRO A 89 -2.47 -14.76 -8.39
N LEU A 90 -1.52 -14.09 -9.06
CA LEU A 90 -1.71 -12.79 -9.71
C LEU A 90 -2.99 -12.72 -10.56
N ASP A 91 -3.19 -13.71 -11.44
CA ASP A 91 -4.31 -13.73 -12.38
C ASP A 91 -5.67 -13.91 -11.68
N GLU A 92 -5.69 -14.67 -10.58
CA GLU A 92 -6.88 -14.88 -9.75
C GLU A 92 -7.23 -13.62 -8.94
N ALA A 93 -6.20 -12.94 -8.41
CA ALA A 93 -6.38 -11.66 -7.72
C ALA A 93 -6.95 -10.59 -8.65
N ILE A 94 -6.41 -10.45 -9.87
CA ILE A 94 -6.93 -9.53 -10.89
C ILE A 94 -8.41 -9.83 -11.17
N ALA A 95 -8.76 -11.09 -11.44
CA ALA A 95 -10.15 -11.46 -11.73
C ALA A 95 -11.10 -11.18 -10.56
N THR A 96 -10.63 -11.40 -9.32
CA THR A 96 -11.39 -11.10 -8.09
C THR A 96 -11.61 -9.60 -7.93
N GLN A 97 -10.56 -8.80 -8.11
CA GLN A 97 -10.63 -7.34 -8.03
C GLN A 97 -11.56 -6.75 -9.10
N GLU A 98 -11.47 -7.21 -10.35
CA GLU A 98 -12.40 -6.82 -11.43
C GLU A 98 -13.86 -7.22 -11.13
N SER A 99 -14.08 -8.33 -10.42
CA SER A 99 -15.41 -8.71 -9.96
C SER A 99 -15.94 -7.75 -8.90
N MET A 100 -15.12 -7.40 -7.90
CA MET A 100 -15.50 -6.45 -6.86
C MET A 100 -15.77 -5.06 -7.41
N VAL A 101 -14.96 -4.57 -8.35
CA VAL A 101 -15.21 -3.29 -9.03
C VAL A 101 -16.60 -3.29 -9.67
N ARG A 102 -16.91 -4.29 -10.50
CA ARG A 102 -18.22 -4.39 -11.16
C ARG A 102 -19.37 -4.43 -10.16
N GLU A 103 -19.23 -5.23 -9.10
CA GLU A 103 -20.25 -5.32 -8.06
C GLU A 103 -20.45 -3.99 -7.33
N MET A 104 -19.35 -3.29 -6.97
CA MET A 104 -19.41 -1.98 -6.35
C MET A 104 -20.06 -0.94 -7.26
N THR A 105 -19.62 -0.84 -8.52
CA THR A 105 -20.15 0.15 -9.47
C THR A 105 -21.63 -0.10 -9.75
N ASP A 106 -22.05 -1.35 -9.89
CA ASP A 106 -23.45 -1.71 -10.13
C ASP A 106 -24.34 -1.35 -8.94
N ARG A 107 -23.89 -1.68 -7.71
CA ARG A 107 -24.64 -1.43 -6.48
C ARG A 107 -24.71 0.06 -6.15
N LEU A 108 -23.60 0.78 -6.25
CA LEU A 108 -23.54 2.23 -6.03
C LEU A 108 -24.34 2.98 -7.11
N GLY A 109 -24.15 2.59 -8.38
CA GLY A 109 -24.91 3.10 -9.53
C GLY A 109 -26.41 2.97 -9.34
N SER A 110 -26.87 1.76 -9.00
CA SER A 110 -28.29 1.49 -8.75
C SER A 110 -28.84 2.25 -7.53
N ARG A 111 -28.05 2.38 -6.46
CA ARG A 111 -28.47 3.00 -5.21
C ARG A 111 -28.62 4.51 -5.31
N PHE A 112 -27.74 5.16 -6.06
CA PHE A 112 -27.62 6.62 -6.11
C PHE A 112 -27.95 7.23 -7.47
N GLY A 113 -28.23 6.41 -8.49
CA GLY A 113 -28.56 6.88 -9.83
C GLY A 113 -27.36 7.50 -10.57
N MET A 114 -26.16 6.96 -10.33
CA MET A 114 -24.91 7.44 -10.92
C MET A 114 -24.40 6.51 -12.02
N SER A 115 -23.66 7.07 -12.98
CA SER A 115 -22.96 6.32 -14.01
C SER A 115 -21.49 6.17 -13.64
N TRP A 116 -20.84 5.13 -14.15
CA TRP A 116 -19.43 4.83 -13.88
C TRP A 116 -18.64 4.70 -15.18
N SER A 117 -17.40 5.16 -15.15
CA SER A 117 -16.42 4.96 -16.22
C SER A 117 -15.05 4.64 -15.65
N SER A 118 -14.24 3.89 -16.38
CA SER A 118 -12.81 3.86 -16.14
C SER A 118 -12.25 5.27 -16.43
N GLY A 119 -11.38 5.78 -15.55
CA GLY A 119 -10.81 7.10 -15.68
C GLY A 119 -10.15 7.37 -17.04
N PRO A 120 -9.91 8.65 -17.39
CA PRO A 120 -9.43 9.07 -18.71
C PRO A 120 -7.99 8.66 -19.04
N ASP A 121 -7.26 7.99 -18.14
CA ASP A 121 -5.86 7.63 -18.31
C ASP A 121 -5.69 6.36 -19.17
N PRO A 122 -5.27 6.48 -20.44
CA PRO A 122 -5.09 5.33 -21.31
C PRO A 122 -3.90 4.47 -20.90
N ALA A 123 -2.91 5.00 -20.18
CA ALA A 123 -1.73 4.24 -19.75
C ALA A 123 -2.10 3.13 -18.76
N GLN A 124 -3.12 3.37 -17.92
CA GLN A 124 -3.68 2.33 -17.03
C GLN A 124 -4.37 1.20 -17.80
N ALA A 125 -4.80 1.44 -19.04
CA ALA A 125 -5.38 0.40 -19.89
C ALA A 125 -4.32 -0.41 -20.66
N GLU A 126 -3.11 0.11 -20.84
CA GLU A 126 -2.07 -0.53 -21.64
C GLU A 126 -1.28 -1.60 -20.87
N SER A 127 -1.02 -1.38 -19.57
CA SER A 127 -0.34 -2.37 -18.73
C SER A 127 -0.74 -2.22 -17.27
N ILE A 128 -1.52 -3.19 -16.77
CA ILE A 128 -1.98 -3.24 -15.38
C ILE A 128 -0.98 -3.93 -14.44
N THR A 129 0.02 -4.63 -14.98
CA THR A 129 1.06 -5.33 -14.19
C THR A 129 2.42 -4.71 -14.40
N PHE A 130 3.26 -4.70 -13.37
CA PHE A 130 4.64 -4.20 -13.45
C PHE A 130 5.60 -5.07 -12.63
N GLU A 131 6.87 -5.05 -13.03
CA GLU A 131 7.95 -5.74 -12.33
C GLU A 131 8.25 -5.06 -10.99
N THR A 132 8.62 -5.85 -10.00
CA THR A 132 9.06 -5.34 -8.69
C THR A 132 10.49 -5.78 -8.40
N GLU A 133 11.14 -5.10 -7.47
CA GLU A 133 12.45 -5.50 -6.94
C GLU A 133 12.29 -6.15 -5.57
N ASN A 134 13.25 -6.96 -5.15
CA ASN A 134 13.15 -7.69 -3.89
C ASN A 134 13.54 -6.86 -2.64
N ARG A 135 13.87 -5.57 -2.83
CA ARG A 135 14.39 -4.64 -1.80
C ARG A 135 15.72 -5.05 -1.14
N TRP A 136 16.40 -6.05 -1.69
CA TRP A 136 17.79 -6.39 -1.36
C TRP A 136 18.74 -6.11 -2.53
N GLY A 137 18.30 -5.28 -3.49
CA GLY A 137 19.09 -4.86 -4.65
C GLY A 137 19.06 -5.85 -5.83
N GLY A 138 18.04 -6.70 -5.91
CA GLY A 138 17.81 -7.58 -7.06
C GLY A 138 16.35 -7.66 -7.50
N PRO A 139 16.06 -8.35 -8.61
CA PRO A 139 14.70 -8.48 -9.12
C PRO A 139 13.84 -9.38 -8.22
N SER A 140 12.55 -9.09 -8.14
CA SER A 140 11.56 -10.00 -7.58
C SER A 140 10.90 -10.83 -8.68
N MET A 141 10.40 -12.01 -8.33
CA MET A 141 9.43 -12.77 -9.14
C MET A 141 7.99 -12.36 -8.82
N LEU A 142 7.78 -11.57 -7.76
CA LEU A 142 6.47 -11.00 -7.46
C LEU A 142 6.22 -9.81 -8.38
N ARG A 143 4.95 -9.62 -8.75
CA ARG A 143 4.52 -8.55 -9.63
C ARG A 143 3.53 -7.65 -8.94
N GLY A 144 3.67 -6.37 -9.23
CA GLY A 144 2.70 -5.36 -8.83
C GLY A 144 1.55 -5.31 -9.83
N VAL A 145 0.38 -4.91 -9.33
CA VAL A 145 -0.83 -4.68 -10.12
C VAL A 145 -1.42 -3.33 -9.74
N ASN A 146 -1.77 -2.54 -10.74
CA ASN A 146 -2.65 -1.37 -10.61
C ASN A 146 -3.78 -1.53 -11.63
N LEU A 147 -4.99 -1.82 -11.16
CA LEU A 147 -6.16 -1.80 -12.04
C LEU A 147 -6.56 -0.36 -12.37
N PRO A 148 -7.23 -0.14 -13.51
CA PRO A 148 -7.78 1.17 -13.84
C PRO A 148 -8.66 1.69 -12.70
N THR A 149 -8.46 2.96 -12.35
CA THR A 149 -9.35 3.62 -11.40
C THR A 149 -10.72 3.82 -12.04
N TRP A 150 -11.78 3.43 -11.35
CA TRP A 150 -13.16 3.67 -11.75
C TRP A 150 -13.72 4.89 -11.02
N GLN A 151 -14.37 5.77 -11.76
CA GLN A 151 -14.98 7.00 -11.25
C GLN A 151 -16.46 7.05 -11.56
N SER A 152 -17.25 7.60 -10.65
CA SER A 152 -18.65 7.97 -10.89
C SER A 152 -18.77 9.41 -11.40
N ASP A 153 -19.90 9.71 -12.05
CA ASP A 153 -20.29 11.06 -12.51
C ASP A 153 -20.92 11.93 -11.40
N ALA A 154 -21.08 11.38 -10.21
CA ALA A 154 -21.68 12.05 -9.06
C ALA A 154 -21.23 11.45 -7.72
N VAL A 155 -21.37 12.23 -6.65
CA VAL A 155 -21.18 11.80 -5.27
C VAL A 155 -22.44 12.12 -4.44
N PRO A 156 -22.79 11.32 -3.41
CA PRO A 156 -23.85 11.70 -2.50
C PRO A 156 -23.52 13.00 -1.75
N GLY A 157 -24.34 14.04 -1.91
CA GLY A 157 -24.10 15.36 -1.29
C GLY A 157 -24.44 15.47 0.21
N THR A 158 -24.70 14.35 0.90
CA THR A 158 -24.92 14.35 2.37
C THR A 158 -23.99 13.35 3.02
N TRP A 159 -23.56 13.64 4.25
CA TRP A 159 -22.71 12.72 5.01
C TRP A 159 -23.36 11.33 5.17
N ALA A 160 -24.65 11.27 5.48
CA ALA A 160 -25.38 10.00 5.55
C ALA A 160 -25.35 9.21 4.23
N GLY A 161 -25.40 9.91 3.08
CA GLY A 161 -25.25 9.29 1.76
C GLY A 161 -23.82 8.77 1.51
N LYS A 162 -22.79 9.51 1.94
CA LYS A 162 -21.38 9.09 1.86
C LYS A 162 -21.13 7.86 2.75
N GLN A 163 -21.67 7.83 3.96
CA GLN A 163 -21.62 6.67 4.86
C GLN A 163 -22.30 5.44 4.26
N GLU A 164 -23.47 5.62 3.63
CA GLU A 164 -24.16 4.54 2.93
C GLU A 164 -23.35 3.99 1.75
N ALA A 165 -22.66 4.85 1.00
CA ALA A 165 -21.76 4.42 -0.07
C ALA A 165 -20.59 3.58 0.48
N MET A 166 -19.92 4.04 1.55
CA MET A 166 -18.84 3.29 2.20
C MET A 166 -19.33 1.95 2.79
N ARG A 167 -20.57 1.91 3.32
CA ARG A 167 -21.19 0.65 3.77
C ARG A 167 -21.38 -0.33 2.62
N ILE A 168 -21.82 0.13 1.45
CA ILE A 168 -21.96 -0.74 0.26
C ILE A 168 -20.59 -1.29 -0.17
N MET A 169 -19.54 -0.45 -0.19
CA MET A 169 -18.17 -0.90 -0.48
C MET A 169 -17.71 -1.95 0.53
N SER A 170 -17.92 -1.70 1.83
CA SER A 170 -17.60 -2.64 2.92
C SER A 170 -18.27 -4.00 2.72
N GLU A 171 -19.56 -4.03 2.37
CA GLU A 171 -20.28 -5.29 2.13
C GLU A 171 -19.70 -6.09 0.97
N VAL A 172 -19.27 -5.43 -0.11
CA VAL A 172 -18.59 -6.10 -1.22
C VAL A 172 -17.24 -6.63 -0.75
N LEU A 173 -16.39 -5.79 -0.15
CA LEU A 173 -15.06 -6.19 0.31
C LEU A 173 -15.10 -7.40 1.25
N VAL A 174 -15.92 -7.34 2.30
CA VAL A 174 -16.04 -8.40 3.31
C VAL A 174 -16.55 -9.71 2.69
N ALA A 175 -17.46 -9.64 1.71
CA ALA A 175 -17.95 -10.82 1.01
C ALA A 175 -16.84 -11.55 0.21
N HIS A 176 -15.79 -10.83 -0.20
CA HIS A 176 -14.62 -11.37 -0.89
C HIS A 176 -13.43 -11.63 0.05
N GLY A 177 -13.64 -11.56 1.37
CA GLY A 177 -12.60 -11.85 2.36
C GLY A 177 -11.58 -10.73 2.58
N TRP A 178 -11.93 -9.50 2.21
CA TRP A 178 -11.13 -8.30 2.48
C TRP A 178 -11.50 -7.67 3.83
N SER A 179 -10.65 -6.76 4.31
CA SER A 179 -10.95 -5.95 5.48
C SER A 179 -12.14 -5.02 5.23
N GLU A 180 -12.76 -4.54 6.30
CA GLU A 180 -13.59 -3.35 6.21
C GLU A 180 -12.75 -2.15 5.76
N PRO A 181 -13.34 -1.19 5.02
CA PRO A 181 -12.65 0.02 4.63
C PRO A 181 -12.40 0.91 5.85
N TYR A 182 -11.22 1.53 5.89
CA TYR A 182 -10.82 2.53 6.88
C TYR A 182 -10.68 3.90 6.19
N LEU A 183 -10.85 4.98 6.96
CA LEU A 183 -10.49 6.32 6.48
C LEU A 183 -9.01 6.58 6.70
N ASP A 184 -8.38 7.34 5.80
CA ASP A 184 -6.94 7.65 5.88
C ASP A 184 -6.58 8.26 7.24
N GLN A 185 -7.36 9.23 7.70
CA GLN A 185 -7.18 9.91 8.99
C GLN A 185 -7.37 9.02 10.23
N GLU A 186 -8.01 7.85 10.10
CA GLU A 186 -8.10 6.86 11.19
C GLU A 186 -6.82 6.05 11.30
N ARG A 187 -6.18 5.78 10.15
CA ARG A 187 -4.96 4.98 10.06
C ARG A 187 -3.70 5.82 10.24
N TRP A 188 -3.72 7.04 9.72
CA TRP A 188 -2.65 8.02 9.78
C TRP A 188 -3.23 9.32 10.36
N PRO A 189 -3.29 9.42 11.71
CA PRO A 189 -3.81 10.60 12.36
C PRO A 189 -2.90 11.80 12.10
N GLU A 190 -3.49 12.90 11.65
CA GLU A 190 -2.79 14.15 11.36
C GLU A 190 -3.31 15.30 12.23
N ASP A 191 -2.54 16.38 12.29
CA ASP A 191 -2.98 17.59 13.00
C ASP A 191 -4.18 18.23 12.25
N PRO A 192 -5.14 18.86 12.96
CA PRO A 192 -6.36 19.38 12.33
C PRO A 192 -6.12 20.40 11.20
N GLU A 193 -5.01 21.14 11.24
CA GLU A 193 -4.63 22.10 10.20
C GLU A 193 -4.25 21.37 8.91
N ASP A 194 -3.49 20.28 9.01
CA ASP A 194 -3.10 19.43 7.87
C ASP A 194 -4.33 18.72 7.27
N LEU A 195 -5.30 18.29 8.10
CA LEU A 195 -6.55 17.72 7.61
C LEU A 195 -7.36 18.73 6.78
N VAL A 196 -7.42 20.00 7.21
CA VAL A 196 -8.09 21.06 6.43
C VAL A 196 -7.38 21.29 5.11
N GLU A 197 -6.04 21.35 5.11
CA GLU A 197 -5.25 21.52 3.88
C GLU A 197 -5.44 20.35 2.90
N MET A 198 -5.38 19.11 3.39
CA MET A 198 -5.42 17.92 2.54
C MET A 198 -6.81 17.56 2.06
N TYR A 199 -7.82 17.68 2.94
CA TYR A 199 -9.17 17.15 2.73
C TYR A 199 -10.27 18.22 2.71
N GLY A 200 -9.96 19.48 3.03
CA GLY A 200 -10.91 20.60 2.99
C GLY A 200 -11.78 20.72 4.23
N GLY A 201 -11.51 19.92 5.27
CA GLY A 201 -12.24 19.95 6.53
C GLY A 201 -11.53 19.14 7.62
N SER A 202 -11.76 19.51 8.88
CA SER A 202 -11.18 18.82 10.04
C SER A 202 -12.00 17.60 10.50
N ARG A 203 -13.18 17.39 9.89
CA ARG A 203 -14.08 16.25 10.16
C ARG A 203 -14.61 15.70 8.83
N PRO A 204 -14.83 14.38 8.71
CA PRO A 204 -15.30 13.77 7.45
C PRO A 204 -16.56 14.39 6.86
N GLU A 205 -17.52 14.79 7.70
CA GLU A 205 -18.77 15.39 7.22
C GLU A 205 -18.59 16.78 6.59
N ASP A 206 -17.47 17.45 6.88
CA ASP A 206 -17.16 18.81 6.40
C ASP A 206 -16.07 18.78 5.30
N GLN A 207 -15.52 17.62 4.96
CA GLN A 207 -14.42 17.47 4.01
C GLN A 207 -14.91 17.48 2.55
N VAL A 208 -14.18 18.22 1.70
CA VAL A 208 -14.30 18.16 0.24
C VAL A 208 -13.91 16.77 -0.26
N LEU A 209 -12.89 16.17 0.33
CA LEU A 209 -12.37 14.85 -0.04
C LEU A 209 -12.41 13.92 1.18
N VAL A 210 -13.18 12.85 1.09
CA VAL A 210 -13.11 11.74 2.05
C VAL A 210 -12.39 10.59 1.36
N ALA A 211 -11.27 10.15 1.89
CA ALA A 211 -10.46 9.09 1.30
C ALA A 211 -10.07 8.02 2.30
N GLY A 212 -9.76 6.84 1.79
CA GLY A 212 -9.46 5.67 2.60
C GLY A 212 -9.02 4.48 1.77
N GLY A 213 -8.90 3.34 2.44
CA GLY A 213 -8.55 2.10 1.78
C GLY A 213 -9.04 0.85 2.50
N ALA A 214 -8.70 -0.30 1.92
CA ALA A 214 -8.94 -1.62 2.50
C ALA A 214 -7.81 -2.57 2.10
N GLU A 215 -7.61 -3.61 2.91
CA GLU A 215 -6.57 -4.62 2.70
C GLU A 215 -7.19 -5.95 2.27
N GLY A 216 -6.57 -6.57 1.27
CA GLY A 216 -6.92 -7.90 0.78
C GLY A 216 -5.85 -8.94 1.13
N PRO A 217 -6.09 -10.21 0.79
CA PRO A 217 -5.11 -11.28 0.99
C PRO A 217 -3.76 -11.00 0.31
N GLY A 218 -2.66 -11.30 1.01
CA GLY A 218 -1.31 -11.01 0.53
C GLY A 218 -1.02 -9.51 0.58
N SER A 219 -0.48 -8.96 -0.51
CA SER A 219 -0.15 -7.54 -0.63
C SER A 219 -1.25 -6.74 -1.37
N GLN A 220 -2.49 -7.25 -1.38
CA GLN A 220 -3.59 -6.64 -2.12
C GLN A 220 -4.16 -5.44 -1.37
N TRP A 221 -4.56 -4.41 -2.11
CA TRP A 221 -5.10 -3.18 -1.55
C TRP A 221 -6.21 -2.60 -2.42
N MET A 222 -7.04 -1.79 -1.79
CA MET A 222 -8.06 -0.95 -2.41
C MET A 222 -7.88 0.47 -1.88
N PHE A 223 -7.97 1.47 -2.76
CA PHE A 223 -8.17 2.86 -2.39
C PHE A 223 -9.54 3.34 -2.85
N PHE A 224 -10.14 4.21 -2.07
CA PHE A 224 -11.34 4.92 -2.47
C PHE A 224 -11.28 6.41 -2.12
N SER A 225 -12.04 7.21 -2.85
CA SER A 225 -12.30 8.59 -2.47
C SER A 225 -13.72 9.02 -2.81
N LEU A 226 -14.25 9.98 -2.06
CA LEU A 226 -15.53 10.65 -2.28
C LEU A 226 -15.24 12.16 -2.32
N GLN A 227 -15.24 12.74 -3.51
CA GLN A 227 -14.96 14.15 -3.72
C GLN A 227 -16.25 14.92 -3.98
N ASP A 228 -16.53 15.93 -3.16
CA ASP A 228 -17.73 16.75 -3.16
C ASP A 228 -17.38 18.24 -3.17
N MET A 229 -17.35 18.82 -4.36
CA MET A 229 -16.96 20.21 -4.59
C MET A 229 -17.98 21.20 -4.04
N SER A 230 -19.17 20.77 -3.61
CA SER A 230 -20.11 21.67 -2.93
C SER A 230 -19.59 22.15 -1.57
N LEU A 231 -18.60 21.46 -1.01
CA LEU A 231 -17.91 21.82 0.23
C LEU A 231 -16.66 22.68 0.00
N ASP A 232 -16.24 22.91 -1.26
CA ASP A 232 -15.06 23.70 -1.62
C ASP A 232 -15.39 25.21 -1.60
N ALA A 233 -15.61 25.75 -0.40
CA ALA A 233 -16.13 27.11 -0.23
C ALA A 233 -15.19 28.21 -0.74
N ASP A 234 -13.87 27.99 -0.72
CA ASP A 234 -12.86 28.98 -1.11
C ASP A 234 -12.24 28.71 -2.50
N GLY A 235 -12.63 27.60 -3.16
CA GLY A 235 -12.14 27.22 -4.47
C GLY A 235 -10.74 26.62 -4.46
N THR A 236 -10.18 26.27 -3.29
CA THR A 236 -8.85 25.67 -3.16
C THR A 236 -8.77 24.33 -3.88
N PHE A 237 -9.77 23.47 -3.72
CA PHE A 237 -9.79 22.16 -4.39
C PHE A 237 -10.04 22.29 -5.88
N ALA A 238 -10.91 23.22 -6.30
CA ALA A 238 -11.18 23.46 -7.71
C ALA A 238 -9.90 23.88 -8.44
N LYS A 239 -9.08 24.74 -7.80
CA LYS A 239 -7.77 25.12 -8.32
C LYS A 239 -6.77 23.96 -8.29
N ARG A 240 -6.72 23.17 -7.22
CA ARG A 240 -5.85 21.99 -7.10
C ARG A 240 -6.15 20.96 -8.20
N ASN A 241 -7.41 20.80 -8.55
CA ASN A 241 -7.88 19.77 -9.46
C ASN A 241 -8.01 20.27 -10.92
N GLU A 242 -7.64 21.51 -11.23
CA GLU A 242 -7.76 22.08 -12.59
C GLU A 242 -7.08 21.19 -13.64
N GLY A 243 -5.88 20.65 -13.33
CA GLY A 243 -5.17 19.73 -14.21
C GLY A 243 -5.91 18.40 -14.41
N ALA A 244 -6.46 17.83 -13.34
CA ALA A 244 -7.25 16.60 -13.41
C ALA A 244 -8.54 16.81 -14.23
N ALA A 245 -9.22 17.93 -14.00
CA ALA A 245 -10.42 18.33 -14.75
C ALA A 245 -10.12 18.52 -16.24
N ALA A 246 -9.03 19.21 -16.57
CA ALA A 246 -8.57 19.39 -17.95
C ALA A 246 -8.22 18.07 -18.63
N TYR A 247 -7.78 17.08 -17.85
CA TYR A 247 -7.50 15.73 -18.31
C TYR A 247 -8.76 14.83 -18.40
N GLY A 248 -9.91 15.30 -17.93
CA GLY A 248 -11.20 14.60 -18.03
C GLY A 248 -11.64 13.84 -16.79
N TRP A 249 -11.05 14.09 -15.63
CA TRP A 249 -11.49 13.52 -14.35
C TRP A 249 -12.71 14.27 -13.78
N GLU A 250 -13.68 13.50 -13.29
CA GLU A 250 -14.91 14.02 -12.69
C GLU A 250 -14.61 14.68 -11.35
N GLN A 251 -15.10 15.91 -11.19
CA GLN A 251 -14.82 16.73 -10.02
C GLN A 251 -15.76 16.41 -8.84
N ASN A 252 -16.94 15.85 -9.10
CA ASN A 252 -17.85 15.36 -8.07
C ASN A 252 -18.03 13.86 -8.25
N SER A 253 -17.20 13.06 -7.59
CA SER A 253 -17.06 11.64 -7.92
C SER A 253 -16.79 10.78 -6.70
N ILE A 254 -17.18 9.52 -6.82
CA ILE A 254 -16.62 8.43 -6.05
C ILE A 254 -15.56 7.78 -6.95
N ASN A 255 -14.35 7.58 -6.43
CA ASN A 255 -13.30 6.84 -7.10
C ASN A 255 -12.99 5.56 -6.36
N VAL A 256 -12.73 4.47 -7.09
CA VAL A 256 -12.26 3.20 -6.53
C VAL A 256 -11.11 2.68 -7.38
N SER A 257 -10.05 2.21 -6.72
CA SER A 257 -8.88 1.60 -7.36
C SER A 257 -8.46 0.38 -6.56
N PHE A 258 -7.98 -0.64 -7.27
CA PHE A 258 -7.51 -1.89 -6.70
C PHE A 258 -6.13 -2.21 -7.23
N GLY A 259 -5.35 -2.93 -6.43
CA GLY A 259 -4.05 -3.39 -6.86
C GLY A 259 -3.43 -4.38 -5.90
N ALA A 260 -2.15 -4.64 -6.15
CA ALA A 260 -1.31 -5.42 -5.27
C ALA A 260 0.15 -5.01 -5.43
N SER A 261 0.92 -5.04 -4.35
CA SER A 261 2.33 -4.66 -4.41
C SER A 261 3.29 -5.81 -4.76
N GLY A 262 2.84 -7.07 -4.68
CA GLY A 262 3.66 -8.24 -4.99
C GLY A 262 2.88 -9.55 -4.90
N LEU A 263 2.36 -10.01 -6.03
CA LEU A 263 1.74 -11.32 -6.18
C LEU A 263 2.51 -12.20 -7.15
N LEU A 264 2.49 -13.50 -6.89
CA LEU A 264 3.17 -14.47 -7.74
C LEU A 264 2.27 -14.85 -8.94
N PRO A 265 2.78 -14.81 -10.19
CA PRO A 265 2.07 -15.35 -11.33
C PRO A 265 1.73 -16.83 -11.17
N SER A 266 0.57 -17.27 -11.68
CA SER A 266 0.05 -18.64 -11.48
C SER A 266 1.01 -19.74 -11.95
N GLY A 267 1.81 -19.47 -12.98
CA GLY A 267 2.79 -20.41 -13.54
C GLY A 267 4.12 -20.51 -12.78
N ASP A 268 4.38 -19.60 -11.84
CA ASP A 268 5.73 -19.38 -11.33
C ASP A 268 5.99 -20.00 -9.94
N ARG A 269 4.98 -20.64 -9.35
CA ARG A 269 5.07 -21.24 -8.01
C ARG A 269 6.26 -22.17 -7.80
N ALA A 270 6.43 -23.16 -8.69
CA ALA A 270 7.51 -24.13 -8.56
C ALA A 270 8.90 -23.50 -8.74
N GLU A 271 9.00 -22.47 -9.58
CA GLU A 271 10.23 -21.71 -9.78
C GLU A 271 10.55 -20.88 -8.53
N PHE A 272 9.56 -20.20 -7.96
CA PHE A 272 9.69 -19.40 -6.76
C PHE A 272 10.14 -20.25 -5.57
N GLU A 273 9.48 -21.39 -5.32
CA GLU A 273 9.85 -22.32 -4.24
C GLU A 273 11.29 -22.81 -4.40
N ARG A 274 11.70 -23.15 -5.63
CA ARG A 274 13.08 -23.60 -5.91
C ARG A 274 14.10 -22.49 -5.64
N ARG A 275 13.82 -21.25 -6.03
CA ARG A 275 14.71 -20.10 -5.80
C ARG A 275 14.73 -19.63 -4.35
N ALA A 276 13.65 -19.85 -3.60
CA ALA A 276 13.56 -19.50 -2.19
C ALA A 276 14.22 -20.54 -1.27
N ALA A 277 14.34 -21.80 -1.72
CA ALA A 277 14.89 -22.90 -0.93
C ALA A 277 16.26 -22.62 -0.26
N PRO A 278 17.25 -21.97 -0.91
CA PRO A 278 18.53 -21.64 -0.27
C PRO A 278 18.44 -20.66 0.91
N PHE A 279 17.34 -19.92 1.00
CA PHE A 279 17.09 -18.91 2.03
C PHE A 279 16.22 -19.45 3.17
N ALA A 280 15.65 -20.64 3.00
CA ALA A 280 14.73 -21.23 3.97
C ALA A 280 15.40 -21.43 5.33
N GLY A 281 14.79 -20.87 6.38
CA GLY A 281 15.29 -20.94 7.75
C GLY A 281 16.41 -19.95 8.08
N LEU A 282 16.84 -19.12 7.12
CA LEU A 282 17.76 -18.00 7.40
C LEU A 282 16.98 -16.81 7.96
N PRO A 283 17.59 -16.03 8.87
CA PRO A 283 16.98 -14.77 9.32
C PRO A 283 16.93 -13.79 8.15
N GLN A 284 15.73 -13.33 7.82
CA GLN A 284 15.51 -12.33 6.80
C GLN A 284 16.11 -10.99 7.24
N PRO A 285 17.01 -10.38 6.45
CA PRO A 285 17.57 -9.07 6.75
C PRO A 285 16.57 -7.97 6.37
N ASP A 286 16.78 -6.80 6.97
CA ASP A 286 16.02 -5.60 6.64
C ASP A 286 16.17 -5.24 5.16
N ALA A 287 15.15 -4.58 4.62
CA ALA A 287 15.19 -3.97 3.31
C ALA A 287 16.31 -2.93 3.23
N LEU A 288 16.88 -2.74 2.03
CA LEU A 288 17.68 -1.55 1.75
C LEU A 288 16.75 -0.33 1.73
N GLU A 289 17.19 0.77 2.35
CA GLU A 289 16.52 2.06 2.22
C GLU A 289 16.71 2.60 0.78
N ASP A 290 15.65 3.16 0.21
CA ASP A 290 15.67 3.85 -1.09
C ASP A 290 16.38 5.20 -1.03
#